data_AF-A0A382TMQ6-F1
#
_entry.id   AF-A0A382TMQ6-F1
#
_cell.length_a   1.000
_cell.length_b   1.000
_cell.length_c   1.000
_cell.angle_alpha   90.00
_cell.angle_beta   90.00
_cell.angle_gamma   90.00
#
_symmetry.space_group_name_H-M   'P 1'
#
loop_
_entity.id
_entity.type
_entity.pdbx_description
1 polymer ?
#
loop_
_entity_poly.entity_id
_entity_poly.type
_entity_poly.pdbx_seq_one_letter_code
_entity_poly.pdbx_strand_id
1 'polypeptide(L)' 'MSMTDPIADLLTRIRNANLRKLNHVSVPSTKIKENIVALLKEEGFVEDWLKK' A
#
# COMPACT_ATOMS: atom_id res chain seq x y z
N MET A 1 -6.70 -19.02 4.18
CA MET A 1 -7.43 -17.73 4.26
C MET A 1 -7.60 -17.24 2.83
N SER A 2 -8.82 -17.23 2.30
CA SER A 2 -9.09 -16.60 1.01
C SER A 2 -8.92 -15.10 1.16
N MET A 3 -8.11 -14.47 0.30
CA MET A 3 -7.98 -13.02 0.26
C MET A 3 -9.26 -12.44 -0.34
N THR A 4 -10.25 -12.16 0.50
CA THR A 4 -11.57 -11.66 0.08
C THR A 4 -11.53 -10.19 -0.32
N ASP A 5 -10.61 -9.39 0.24
CA ASP A 5 -10.47 -7.97 -0.10
C ASP A 5 -8.99 -7.55 -0.25
N PRO A 6 -8.50 -7.44 -1.49
CA PRO A 6 -7.15 -6.97 -1.78
C PRO A 6 -6.88 -5.51 -1.39
N ILE A 7 -7.91 -4.65 -1.31
CA ILE A 7 -7.77 -3.23 -0.94
C ILE A 7 -7.66 -3.10 0.57
N ALA A 8 -8.51 -3.78 1.33
CA ALA A 8 -8.41 -3.82 2.79
C ALA A 8 -7.06 -4.38 3.26
N ASP A 9 -6.55 -5.43 2.58
CA ASP A 9 -5.21 -5.96 2.86
C ASP A 9 -4.11 -4.92 2.60
N LEU A 10 -4.19 -4.15 1.51
CA LEU A 10 -3.24 -3.07 1.21
C LEU A 10 -3.21 -2.03 2.34
N LEU A 11 -4.37 -1.48 2.70
CA LEU A 11 -4.47 -0.43 3.73
C LEU A 11 -4.02 -0.95 5.10
N THR A 12 -4.37 -2.20 5.43
CA THR A 12 -3.95 -2.82 6.68
C THR A 12 -2.44 -2.98 6.75
N ARG A 13 -1.78 -3.36 5.65
CA ARG A 13 -0.32 -3.47 5.59
C ARG A 13 0.37 -2.13 5.76
N ILE A 14 -0.12 -1.08 5.11
CA ILE A 14 0.39 0.29 5.26
C ILE A 14 0.28 0.74 6.72
N ARG A 15 -0.90 0.56 7.33
CA ARG A 15 -1.11 0.91 8.75
C ARG A 15 -0.14 0.17 9.67
N ASN A 16 -0.01 -1.14 9.49
CA ASN A 16 0.86 -1.97 10.33
C ASN A 16 2.34 -1.63 10.13
N ALA A 17 2.76 -1.28 8.91
CA ALA A 17 4.11 -0.80 8.64
C ALA A 17 4.40 0.52 9.34
N ASN A 18 3.45 1.46 9.28
CA ASN A 18 3.57 2.75 9.98
C ASN A 18 3.66 2.56 11.51
N LEU A 19 2.79 1.71 12.09
CA LEU A 19 2.84 1.38 13.52
C LEU A 19 4.19 0.76 13.94
N ARG A 20 4.80 -0.02 13.06
CA ARG A 20 6.12 -0.63 13.27
C ARG A 20 7.29 0.27 12.87
N LYS A 21 7.03 1.51 12.43
CA LYS A 21 8.02 2.48 11.93
C LYS A 21 8.91 1.89 10.82
N LEU A 22 8.31 1.09 9.93
CA LEU A 22 9.00 0.58 8.75
C LEU A 22 8.98 1.63 7.65
N ASN A 23 10.13 1.87 7.03
CA ASN A 23 10.26 2.84 5.94
C ASN A 23 9.69 2.35 4.61
N HIS A 24 9.48 1.04 4.45
CA HIS A 24 8.97 0.44 3.22
C HIS A 24 8.05 -0.74 3.52
N VAL A 25 7.07 -0.97 2.65
CA VAL A 25 6.22 -2.17 2.67
C VAL A 25 6.11 -2.75 1.27
N SER A 26 6.16 -4.07 1.16
CA SER A 26 5.97 -4.78 -0.10
C SER A 26 4.58 -5.39 -0.16
N VAL A 27 3.88 -5.18 -1.27
CA VAL A 27 2.55 -5.69 -1.55
C VAL A 27 2.48 -6.22 -2.99
N PRO A 28 1.64 -7.24 -3.27
CA PRO A 28 1.41 -7.69 -4.65
C PRO A 28 0.82 -6.56 -5.50
N SER A 29 1.45 -6.29 -6.64
CA SER A 29 1.02 -5.24 -7.58
C SER A 29 -0.23 -5.66 -8.35
N THR A 30 -1.19 -4.74 -8.44
CA THR A 30 -2.38 -4.85 -9.29
C THR A 30 -2.74 -3.43 -9.75
N LYS A 31 -3.35 -3.27 -10.93
CA LYS A 31 -3.74 -1.93 -11.45
C LYS A 31 -4.50 -1.07 -10.43
N ILE A 32 -5.41 -1.68 -9.66
CA ILE A 32 -6.20 -0.96 -8.66
C ILE A 32 -5.32 -0.45 -7.51
N LYS A 33 -4.44 -1.31 -6.97
CA LYS A 33 -3.53 -0.93 -5.88
C LYS A 33 -2.54 0.15 -6.32
N GLU A 34 -2.06 0.08 -7.55
CA GLU A 34 -1.18 1.10 -8.13
C GLU A 34 -1.86 2.46 -8.17
N ASN A 35 -3.11 2.53 -8.65
CA ASN A 35 -3.87 3.77 -8.68
C ASN A 35 -4.12 4.34 -7.26
N ILE A 36 -4.39 3.47 -6.29
CA ILE A 36 -4.56 3.90 -4.88
C ILE A 36 -3.26 4.48 -4.33
N VAL A 37 -2.12 3.81 -4.54
CA VAL A 37 -0.82 4.31 -4.07
C VAL A 37 -0.42 5.59 -4.80
N ALA A 38 -0.73 5.73 -6.08
CA ALA A 38 -0.55 6.97 -6.83
C ALA A 38 -1.35 8.13 -6.23
N LEU A 39 -2.63 7.92 -5.93
CA LEU A 39 -3.46 8.93 -5.26
C LEU A 39 -2.91 9.28 -3.87
N LEU A 40 -2.51 8.28 -3.08
CA LEU A 40 -1.91 8.52 -1.76
C LEU A 40 -0.60 9.32 -1.85
N LYS A 41 0.15 9.21 -2.96
CA LYS A 41 1.33 10.03 -3.24
C LYS A 41 0.95 11.46 -3.60
N GLU A 42 -0.07 11.65 -4.44
CA GLU A 42 -0.58 12.98 -4.82
C GLU A 42 -1.07 13.77 -3.60
N GLU A 43 -1.74 13.09 -2.67
CA GLU A 43 -2.20 13.65 -1.41
C GLU A 43 -1.08 13.83 -0.35
N GLY A 44 0.14 13.36 -0.63
CA GLY A 44 1.30 13.51 0.25
C GLY A 44 1.36 12.53 1.44
N PHE A 45 0.59 11.44 1.42
CA PHE A 45 0.63 10.39 2.45
C PHE A 45 1.78 9.38 2.25
N VAL A 46 2.28 9.24 1.03
CA VAL A 46 3.37 8.33 0.66
C VAL A 46 4.42 9.11 -0.13
N GLU A 47 5.69 9.01 0.26
CA GLU A 47 6.79 9.72 -0.42
C GLU A 47 7.04 9.16 -1.82
N ASP A 48 7.31 7.85 -1.91
CA ASP A 48 7.59 7.20 -3.18
C ASP A 48 7.20 5.72 -3.19
N TRP A 49 7.02 5.16 -4.38
CA TRP A 49 6.71 3.75 -4.57
C TRP A 49 7.42 3.17 -5.80
N LEU A 50 7.97 1.97 -5.63
CA LEU A 50 8.65 1.24 -6.69
C LEU A 50 7.75 0.11 -7.19
N LYS A 51 7.54 0.06 -8.50
CA LYS A 51 6.87 -1.06 -9.16
C LYS A 51 7.92 -2.14 -9.46
N LYS A 52 7.79 -3.28 -8.78
CA LYS A 52 8.58 -4.49 -9.03
C LYS A 52 7.70 -5.58 -9.65
#